data_AF-A0A9W8SDM9-F1
#
_entry.id   AF-A0A9W8SDM9-F1
#
_cell.length_a   1.000
_cell.length_b   1.000
_cell.length_c   1.000
_cell.angle_alpha   90.00
_cell.angle_beta   90.00
_cell.angle_gamma   90.00
#
_symmetry.space_group_name_H-M   'P 1'
#
loop_
_entity.id
_entity.type
_entity.pdbx_description
1 polymer ?
#
loop_
_entity_poly.entity_id
_entity_poly.type
_entity_poly.pdbx_seq_one_letter_code
_entity_poly.pdbx_strand_id
1 'polypeptide(L)'
;MVQTSTLVTASVATAAAAILGKPAPIRSVAQPMQQCLAAQFESNLEPTKLRCYAAFFDYQRRNQAEFRRNLRRNERKQARAAKEEAEASTQQQRQSIRSRVEEAKEEGFPSGVEEREAFFNEQVMAGEMLSQDPTKALESALAFYKGLKVYPAPGDLIRIYDSTVPKPILDILAEMIAYDSSLDIRAPSAPAGINLSDIPNVGLD
;
A
#
# COMPACT_ATOMS: atom_id res chain seq x y z
N MET A 1 -26.07 9.82 -7.31
CA MET A 1 -24.83 10.61 -7.22
C MET A 1 -24.31 10.40 -5.80
N VAL A 2 -23.45 9.40 -5.63
CA VAL A 2 -23.04 8.84 -4.34
C VAL A 2 -21.80 9.61 -3.87
N GLN A 3 -21.86 10.16 -2.66
CA GLN A 3 -20.70 10.76 -1.99
C GLN A 3 -19.87 9.66 -1.34
N THR A 4 -18.58 9.65 -1.66
CA THR A 4 -17.56 8.71 -1.21
C THR A 4 -16.82 9.22 0.02
N SER A 5 -16.73 8.34 1.03
CA SER A 5 -15.57 8.00 1.86
C SER A 5 -14.71 9.10 2.51
N THR A 6 -14.83 9.21 3.84
CA THR A 6 -13.78 9.76 4.72
C THR A 6 -13.22 8.66 5.62
N LEU A 7 -12.03 8.21 5.20
CA LEU A 7 -10.84 7.79 5.93
C LEU A 7 -10.97 7.39 7.42
N VAL A 8 -10.64 6.11 7.60
CA VAL A 8 -10.08 5.45 8.77
C VAL A 8 -8.77 6.13 9.19
N THR A 9 -8.67 6.54 10.45
CA THR A 9 -7.38 6.74 11.13
C THR A 9 -7.29 5.78 12.30
N ALA A 10 -6.57 4.68 12.07
CA ALA A 10 -6.14 3.77 13.12
C ALA A 10 -4.98 4.41 13.89
N SER A 11 -5.08 4.44 15.22
CA SER A 11 -3.91 4.60 16.09
C SER A 11 -3.86 3.46 17.10
N VAL A 12 -2.78 2.72 16.93
CA VAL A 12 -2.21 1.68 17.77
C VAL A 12 -2.04 2.19 19.21
N ALA A 13 -2.62 1.47 20.17
CA ALA A 13 -2.22 1.56 21.58
C ALA A 13 -2.06 0.14 22.12
N THR A 14 -0.81 -0.31 22.04
CA THR A 14 -0.28 -1.57 22.55
C THR A 14 -0.49 -1.69 24.06
N ALA A 15 -0.86 -2.90 24.46
CA ALA A 15 -1.03 -3.37 25.84
C ALA A 15 0.29 -3.36 26.64
N ALA A 16 0.22 -2.98 27.92
CA ALA A 16 1.01 -3.56 29.02
C ALA A 16 0.67 -2.88 30.36
N ALA A 17 -0.08 -3.56 31.22
CA ALA A 17 0.06 -3.51 32.68
C ALA A 17 -1.03 -4.37 33.35
N ALA A 18 -0.73 -5.66 33.52
CA ALA A 18 -1.38 -6.50 34.52
C ALA A 18 -0.34 -6.88 35.57
N ILE A 19 -0.82 -7.13 36.80
CA ILE A 19 -0.14 -7.72 37.97
C ILE A 19 0.40 -6.67 38.97
N LEU A 20 -0.41 -6.24 39.96
CA LEU A 20 -0.50 -6.85 41.31
C LEU A 20 -1.24 -5.90 42.29
N GLY A 21 -2.21 -6.42 43.06
CA GLY A 21 -2.53 -5.90 44.40
C GLY A 21 -3.61 -4.82 44.54
N LYS A 22 -4.88 -5.24 44.70
CA LYS A 22 -5.89 -4.49 45.50
C LYS A 22 -5.53 -4.63 46.99
N PRO A 23 -5.80 -3.63 47.86
CA PRO A 23 -7.16 -3.45 48.36
C PRO A 23 -7.61 -1.99 48.59
N ALA A 24 -8.91 -1.76 48.45
CA ALA A 24 -9.63 -0.59 48.98
C ALA A 24 -9.94 -0.81 50.50
N PRO A 25 -10.60 0.10 51.25
CA PRO A 25 -11.16 1.41 50.90
C PRO A 25 -10.97 2.51 51.99
N ILE A 26 -10.75 3.77 51.60
CA ILE A 26 -11.06 4.91 52.49
C ILE A 26 -11.78 5.98 51.67
N ARG A 27 -13.02 6.27 52.10
CA ARG A 27 -13.85 7.37 51.61
C ARG A 27 -13.11 8.69 51.84
N SER A 28 -12.75 9.38 50.77
CA SER A 28 -12.43 10.80 50.80
C SER A 28 -13.32 11.51 49.78
N VAL A 29 -14.21 12.33 50.32
CA VAL A 29 -15.11 13.22 49.61
C VAL A 29 -14.25 14.34 49.01
N ALA A 30 -13.88 14.26 47.74
CA ALA A 30 -13.55 15.40 46.87
C ALA A 30 -12.90 14.94 45.55
N GLN A 31 -13.72 14.78 44.51
CA GLN A 31 -13.35 15.23 43.17
C GLN A 31 -14.33 16.38 42.84
N PRO A 32 -13.97 17.43 42.07
CA PRO A 32 -12.96 17.42 41.01
C PRO A 32 -12.17 18.75 40.88
N MET A 33 -10.87 18.78 41.15
CA MET A 33 -10.03 19.95 40.80
C MET A 33 -8.80 19.63 39.94
N GLN A 34 -8.68 18.39 39.45
CA GLN A 34 -7.50 17.95 38.67
C GLN A 34 -7.83 17.39 37.28
N GLN A 35 -9.04 17.66 36.76
CA GLN A 35 -9.36 17.46 35.34
C GLN A 35 -9.21 18.75 34.49
N CYS A 36 -8.79 19.88 35.06
CA CYS A 36 -8.78 21.17 34.36
C CYS A 36 -7.49 21.54 33.59
N LEU A 37 -6.41 20.76 33.62
CA LEU A 37 -5.11 21.23 33.09
C LEU A 37 -4.58 20.52 31.83
N ALA A 38 -5.33 19.57 31.24
CA ALA A 38 -4.92 18.89 30.01
C ALA A 38 -5.94 19.01 28.85
N ALA A 39 -6.98 19.84 28.98
CA ALA A 39 -8.10 19.90 28.02
C ALA A 39 -8.41 21.33 27.50
N GLN A 40 -7.41 22.21 27.38
CA GLN A 40 -7.63 23.61 26.97
C GLN A 40 -6.72 24.11 25.82
N PHE A 41 -6.06 23.22 25.09
CA PHE A 41 -5.23 23.62 23.94
C PHE A 41 -5.77 23.16 22.58
N GLU A 42 -7.04 22.77 22.52
CA GLU A 42 -7.71 22.43 21.27
C GLU A 42 -8.94 23.31 21.08
N SER A 43 -9.00 23.91 19.88
CA SER A 43 -10.21 24.43 19.21
C SER A 43 -10.78 25.80 19.59
N ASN A 44 -10.02 26.90 19.43
CA ASN A 44 -10.62 28.21 19.07
C ASN A 44 -9.64 29.06 18.24
N LEU A 45 -9.41 28.65 16.99
CA LEU A 45 -8.96 29.60 15.98
C LEU A 45 -10.19 30.48 15.64
N GLU A 46 -10.38 31.52 16.45
CA GLU A 46 -11.52 32.44 16.35
C GLU A 46 -11.77 32.86 14.88
N PRO A 47 -13.01 32.77 14.36
CA PRO A 47 -13.31 33.10 12.97
C PRO A 47 -12.97 34.56 12.61
N THR A 48 -12.84 35.42 13.62
CA THR A 48 -12.31 36.79 13.48
C THR A 48 -10.85 36.80 13.01
N LYS A 49 -9.98 35.90 13.51
CA LYS A 49 -8.57 35.79 13.10
C LYS A 49 -8.45 35.33 11.64
N LEU A 50 -9.27 34.37 11.21
CA LEU A 50 -9.33 33.93 9.82
C LEU A 50 -9.80 35.04 8.88
N ARG A 51 -10.83 35.81 9.27
CA ARG A 51 -11.33 36.97 8.51
C ARG A 51 -10.27 38.09 8.41
N CYS A 52 -9.61 38.42 9.52
CA CYS A 52 -8.53 39.40 9.55
C CYS A 52 -7.35 38.96 8.67
N TYR A 53 -6.95 37.68 8.75
CA TYR A 53 -5.90 37.13 7.90
C TYR A 53 -6.28 37.16 6.41
N ALA A 54 -7.52 36.80 6.06
CA ALA A 54 -8.00 36.86 4.68
C ALA A 54 -7.95 38.29 4.12
N ALA A 55 -8.38 39.30 4.91
CA ALA A 55 -8.30 40.70 4.52
C ALA A 55 -6.84 41.18 4.35
N PHE A 56 -5.96 40.83 5.29
CA PHE A 56 -4.52 41.12 5.19
C PHE A 56 -3.88 40.44 3.96
N PHE A 57 -4.22 39.18 3.71
CA PHE A 57 -3.71 38.40 2.58
C PHE A 57 -4.15 38.99 1.25
N ASP A 58 -5.43 39.41 1.12
CA ASP A 58 -5.92 40.07 -0.10
C ASP A 58 -5.26 41.44 -0.32
N TYR A 59 -5.04 42.21 0.75
CA TYR A 59 -4.27 43.46 0.69
C TYR A 59 -2.83 43.22 0.21
N GLN A 60 -2.12 42.24 0.79
CA GLN A 60 -0.77 41.83 0.38
C GLN A 60 -0.73 41.41 -1.10
N ARG A 61 -1.68 40.59 -1.54
CA ARG A 61 -1.77 40.08 -2.91
C ARG A 61 -1.95 41.19 -3.95
N ARG A 62 -2.76 42.21 -3.66
CA ARG A 62 -3.02 43.33 -4.59
C ARG A 62 -1.83 44.29 -4.64
N ASN A 63 -1.25 44.63 -3.49
CA ASN A 63 -0.27 45.72 -3.38
C ASN A 63 1.19 45.29 -3.56
N GLN A 64 1.56 44.01 -3.34
CA GLN A 64 2.95 43.57 -3.38
C GLN A 64 3.23 42.58 -4.54
N ALA A 65 4.13 42.96 -5.46
CA ALA A 65 4.52 42.11 -6.59
C ALA A 65 5.35 40.88 -6.16
N GLU A 66 6.27 41.05 -5.20
CA GLU A 66 7.10 39.97 -4.66
C GLU A 66 6.24 38.91 -3.93
N PHE A 67 5.21 39.32 -3.19
CA PHE A 67 4.28 38.40 -2.54
C PHE A 67 3.59 37.47 -3.55
N ARG A 68 3.13 37.99 -4.69
CA ARG A 68 2.54 37.18 -5.77
C ARG A 68 3.55 36.20 -6.39
N ARG A 69 4.79 36.64 -6.57
CA ARG A 69 5.87 35.79 -7.11
C ARG A 69 6.17 34.64 -6.16
N ASN A 70 6.26 34.92 -4.86
CA ASN A 70 6.48 33.92 -3.83
C ASN A 70 5.31 32.93 -3.72
N LEU A 71 4.06 33.40 -3.85
CA LEU A 71 2.88 32.53 -3.85
C LEU A 71 2.93 31.51 -5.01
N ARG A 72 3.20 31.98 -6.24
CA ARG A 72 3.36 31.11 -7.41
C ARG A 72 4.53 30.14 -7.26
N ARG A 73 5.64 30.57 -6.64
CA ARG A 73 6.79 29.71 -6.38
C ARG A 73 6.45 28.62 -5.36
N ASN A 74 5.74 28.98 -4.29
CA ASN A 74 5.32 28.04 -3.25
C ASN A 74 4.31 27.03 -3.77
N GLU A 75 3.33 27.46 -4.56
CA GLU A 75 2.37 26.57 -5.22
C GLU A 75 3.08 25.56 -6.14
N ARG A 76 4.02 26.03 -6.99
CA ARG A 76 4.84 25.14 -7.82
C ARG A 76 5.70 24.20 -7.00
N LYS A 77 6.25 24.67 -5.87
CA LYS A 77 7.06 23.85 -4.96
C LYS A 77 6.20 22.77 -4.29
N GLN A 78 4.99 23.11 -3.85
CA GLN A 78 4.04 22.15 -3.28
C GLN A 78 3.58 21.13 -4.32
N ALA A 79 3.27 21.55 -5.55
CA ALA A 79 2.92 20.64 -6.63
C ALA A 79 4.08 19.68 -7.00
N ARG A 80 5.33 20.18 -7.00
CA ARG A 80 6.52 19.33 -7.18
C ARG A 80 6.72 18.38 -6.01
N ALA A 81 6.65 18.87 -4.77
CA ALA A 81 6.78 18.05 -3.58
C ALA A 81 5.71 16.95 -3.49
N ALA A 82 4.45 17.25 -3.82
CA ALA A 82 3.37 16.26 -3.86
C ALA A 82 3.61 15.18 -4.92
N LYS A 83 4.15 15.57 -6.08
CA LYS A 83 4.54 14.61 -7.13
C LYS A 83 5.73 13.75 -6.69
N GLU A 84 6.76 14.37 -6.12
CA GLU A 84 7.95 13.68 -5.59
C GLU A 84 7.58 12.72 -4.44
N GLU A 85 6.65 13.10 -3.56
CA GLU A 85 6.14 12.25 -2.48
C GLU A 85 5.30 11.08 -3.00
N ALA A 86 4.46 11.30 -4.01
CA ALA A 86 3.73 10.22 -4.68
C ALA A 86 4.68 9.22 -5.38
N GLU A 87 5.73 9.72 -6.03
CA GLU A 87 6.76 8.87 -6.64
C GLU A 87 7.59 8.14 -5.58
N ALA A 88 7.99 8.82 -4.50
CA ALA A 88 8.76 8.24 -3.41
C ALA A 88 7.97 7.16 -2.64
N SER A 89 6.68 7.41 -2.35
CA SER A 89 5.81 6.42 -1.70
C SER A 89 5.63 5.17 -2.57
N THR A 90 5.45 5.35 -3.88
CA THR A 90 5.41 4.23 -4.82
C THR A 90 6.74 3.47 -4.80
N GLN A 91 7.88 4.16 -4.88
CA GLN A 91 9.21 3.53 -4.83
C GLN A 91 9.46 2.77 -3.51
N GLN A 92 9.02 3.32 -2.38
CA GLN A 92 9.12 2.66 -1.07
C GLN A 92 8.28 1.36 -1.04
N GLN A 93 7.07 1.39 -1.60
CA GLN A 93 6.25 0.16 -1.75
C GLN A 93 6.95 -0.87 -2.63
N ARG A 94 7.54 -0.46 -3.76
CA ARG A 94 8.31 -1.36 -4.62
C ARG A 94 9.53 -1.95 -3.91
N GLN A 95 10.22 -1.14 -3.12
CA GLN A 95 11.38 -1.58 -2.35
C GLN A 95 10.99 -2.58 -1.24
N SER A 96 9.88 -2.36 -0.54
CA SER A 96 9.40 -3.30 0.46
C SER A 96 8.95 -4.62 -0.16
N ILE A 97 8.32 -4.59 -1.34
CA ILE A 97 8.00 -5.80 -2.11
C ILE A 97 9.28 -6.58 -2.44
N ARG A 98 10.32 -5.89 -2.95
CA ARG A 98 11.59 -6.52 -3.32
C ARG A 98 12.33 -7.12 -2.13
N SER A 99 12.42 -6.41 -1.02
CA SER A 99 13.10 -6.93 0.18
C SER A 99 12.45 -8.20 0.69
N ARG A 100 11.11 -8.26 0.68
CA ARG A 100 10.37 -9.46 1.09
C ARG A 100 10.56 -10.64 0.13
N VAL A 101 10.69 -10.38 -1.18
CA VAL A 101 11.02 -11.43 -2.16
C VAL A 101 12.44 -11.94 -1.95
N GLU A 102 13.39 -11.06 -1.62
CA GLU A 102 14.77 -11.43 -1.31
C GLU A 102 14.85 -12.28 -0.04
N GLU A 103 14.18 -11.87 1.04
CA GLU A 103 14.01 -12.66 2.27
C GLU A 103 13.45 -14.06 1.97
N ALA A 104 12.40 -14.15 1.15
CA ALA A 104 11.81 -15.43 0.75
C ALA A 104 12.75 -16.30 -0.11
N LYS A 105 13.69 -15.70 -0.84
CA LYS A 105 14.72 -16.44 -1.60
C LYS A 105 15.84 -16.93 -0.68
N GLU A 106 16.20 -16.15 0.33
CA GLU A 106 17.21 -16.51 1.33
C GLU A 106 16.77 -17.67 2.24
N GLU A 107 15.47 -17.75 2.57
CA GLU A 107 14.89 -18.89 3.32
C GLU A 107 15.10 -20.24 2.60
N GLY A 108 15.24 -20.21 1.27
CA GLY A 108 15.39 -21.40 0.45
C GLY A 108 14.08 -22.17 0.24
N PHE A 109 14.09 -23.10 -0.72
CA PHE A 109 12.93 -23.90 -1.09
C PHE A 109 13.22 -25.40 -0.95
N PRO A 110 12.24 -26.22 -0.53
CA PRO A 110 12.43 -27.66 -0.44
C PRO A 110 12.68 -28.25 -1.83
N SER A 111 13.61 -29.22 -1.92
CA SER A 111 13.98 -29.88 -3.18
C SER A 111 13.20 -31.20 -3.40
N GLY A 112 12.77 -31.85 -2.32
CA GLY A 112 11.96 -33.07 -2.37
C GLY A 112 10.61 -32.84 -3.06
N VAL A 113 10.11 -33.85 -3.79
CA VAL A 113 8.81 -33.73 -4.49
C VAL A 113 7.65 -33.67 -3.48
N GLU A 114 7.66 -34.56 -2.49
CA GLU A 114 6.64 -34.63 -1.44
C GLU A 114 6.63 -33.37 -0.55
N GLU A 115 7.82 -32.90 -0.16
CA GLU A 115 7.98 -31.66 0.63
C GLU A 115 7.53 -30.42 -0.16
N ARG A 116 7.75 -30.38 -1.48
CA ARG A 116 7.27 -29.29 -2.34
C ARG A 116 5.76 -29.23 -2.43
N GLU A 117 5.09 -30.37 -2.52
CA GLU A 117 3.62 -30.43 -2.53
C GLU A 117 3.04 -30.00 -1.17
N ALA A 118 3.63 -30.45 -0.07
CA ALA A 118 3.23 -30.03 1.26
C ALA A 118 3.41 -28.52 1.47
N PHE A 119 4.58 -27.99 1.09
CA PHE A 119 4.87 -26.55 1.16
C PHE A 119 3.93 -25.74 0.26
N PHE A 120 3.66 -26.20 -0.97
CA PHE A 120 2.71 -25.57 -1.87
C PHE A 120 1.32 -25.42 -1.22
N ASN A 121 0.78 -26.52 -0.67
CA ASN A 121 -0.53 -26.51 -0.04
C ASN A 121 -0.58 -25.56 1.17
N GLU A 122 0.46 -25.56 2.00
CA GLU A 122 0.57 -24.64 3.14
C GLU A 122 0.59 -23.18 2.67
N GLN A 123 1.39 -22.86 1.65
CA GLN A 123 1.50 -21.50 1.13
C GLN A 123 0.21 -21.02 0.45
N VAL A 124 -0.49 -21.90 -0.29
CA VAL A 124 -1.78 -21.54 -0.89
C VAL A 124 -2.84 -21.28 0.19
N MET A 125 -2.93 -22.15 1.20
CA MET A 125 -3.87 -21.95 2.32
C MET A 125 -3.55 -20.65 3.10
N ALA A 126 -2.28 -20.38 3.37
CA ALA A 126 -1.85 -19.15 4.02
C ALA A 126 -2.16 -17.92 3.15
N GLY A 127 -1.89 -17.99 1.85
CA GLY A 127 -2.18 -16.94 0.88
C GLY A 127 -3.67 -16.61 0.80
N GLU A 128 -4.53 -17.63 0.75
CA GLU A 128 -5.99 -17.47 0.77
C GLU A 128 -6.48 -16.86 2.09
N MET A 129 -5.98 -17.32 3.23
CA MET A 129 -6.35 -16.76 4.53
C MET A 129 -5.95 -15.28 4.65
N LEU A 130 -4.75 -14.92 4.19
CA LEU A 130 -4.25 -13.54 4.21
C LEU A 130 -4.96 -12.66 3.16
N SER A 131 -5.46 -13.25 2.07
CA SER A 131 -6.18 -12.52 1.01
C SER A 131 -7.52 -11.93 1.46
N GLN A 132 -8.08 -12.44 2.57
CA GLN A 132 -9.30 -11.93 3.17
C GLN A 132 -9.10 -10.52 3.76
N ASP A 133 -7.87 -10.22 4.20
CA ASP A 133 -7.49 -8.94 4.78
C ASP A 133 -6.79 -8.05 3.73
N PRO A 134 -7.40 -6.95 3.26
CA PRO A 134 -6.76 -6.09 2.25
C PRO A 134 -5.49 -5.39 2.75
N THR A 135 -5.32 -5.28 4.08
CA THR A 135 -4.10 -4.75 4.70
C THR A 135 -2.90 -5.68 4.58
N LYS A 136 -3.14 -6.99 4.37
CA LYS A 136 -2.12 -8.04 4.23
C LYS A 136 -1.97 -8.53 2.80
N ALA A 137 -2.41 -7.74 1.82
CA ALA A 137 -2.29 -8.08 0.39
C ALA A 137 -0.85 -8.41 -0.02
N LEU A 138 0.14 -7.71 0.56
CA LEU A 138 1.55 -7.98 0.31
C LEU A 138 1.98 -9.36 0.84
N GLU A 139 1.55 -9.74 2.04
CA GLU A 139 1.89 -11.03 2.65
C GLU A 139 1.20 -12.19 1.93
N SER A 140 -0.05 -11.98 1.49
CA SER A 140 -0.77 -12.93 0.64
C SER A 140 -0.05 -13.15 -0.69
N ALA A 141 0.38 -12.07 -1.36
CA ALA A 141 1.14 -12.16 -2.60
C ALA A 141 2.47 -12.92 -2.43
N LEU A 142 3.17 -12.75 -1.30
CA LEU A 142 4.39 -13.51 -1.00
C LEU A 142 4.12 -15.01 -0.88
N ALA A 143 3.02 -15.41 -0.23
CA ALA A 143 2.65 -16.82 -0.11
C ALA A 143 2.35 -17.43 -1.49
N PHE A 144 1.61 -16.72 -2.35
CA PHE A 144 1.36 -17.16 -3.73
C PHE A 144 2.64 -17.22 -4.58
N TYR A 145 3.58 -16.28 -4.40
CA TYR A 145 4.89 -16.31 -5.03
C TYR A 145 5.71 -17.55 -4.60
N LYS A 146 5.72 -17.87 -3.29
CA LYS A 146 6.36 -19.08 -2.76
C LYS A 146 5.74 -20.36 -3.35
N GLY A 147 4.42 -20.39 -3.51
CA GLY A 147 3.71 -21.49 -4.19
C GLY A 147 4.09 -21.64 -5.67
N LEU A 148 4.19 -20.52 -6.41
CA LEU A 148 4.62 -20.53 -7.82
C LEU A 148 6.04 -21.07 -8.00
N LYS A 149 6.92 -20.86 -7.02
CA LYS A 149 8.32 -21.30 -7.06
C LYS A 149 8.52 -22.80 -7.00
N VAL A 150 7.70 -23.48 -6.22
CA VAL A 150 7.81 -24.93 -6.01
C VAL A 150 7.07 -25.74 -7.07
N TYR A 151 6.19 -25.08 -7.84
CA TYR A 151 5.36 -25.72 -8.85
C TYR A 151 6.10 -25.96 -10.18
N PRO A 152 6.00 -27.15 -10.80
CA PRO A 152 6.76 -27.48 -12.01
C PRO A 152 6.31 -26.71 -13.27
N ALA A 153 5.07 -26.22 -13.33
CA ALA A 153 4.49 -25.52 -14.48
C ALA A 153 3.77 -24.22 -14.07
N PRO A 154 4.49 -23.13 -13.76
CA PRO A 154 3.90 -21.91 -13.19
C PRO A 154 2.87 -21.22 -14.11
N GLY A 155 2.91 -21.48 -15.42
CA GLY A 155 1.99 -20.92 -16.42
C GLY A 155 0.54 -21.45 -16.34
N ASP A 156 0.32 -22.64 -15.78
CA ASP A 156 -1.05 -23.13 -15.55
C ASP A 156 -1.60 -22.62 -14.22
N LEU A 157 -0.74 -22.49 -13.21
CA LEU A 157 -1.12 -22.01 -11.88
C LEU A 157 -1.56 -20.53 -11.91
N ILE A 158 -0.90 -19.68 -12.71
CA ILE A 158 -1.29 -18.28 -12.85
C ILE A 158 -2.70 -18.11 -13.43
N ARG A 159 -3.16 -19.03 -14.31
CA ARG A 159 -4.52 -19.00 -14.87
C ARG A 159 -5.58 -19.24 -13.82
N ILE A 160 -5.29 -20.12 -12.86
CA ILE A 160 -6.20 -20.39 -11.74
C ILE A 160 -6.25 -19.15 -10.84
N TYR A 161 -5.10 -18.56 -10.52
CA TYR A 161 -5.02 -17.36 -9.68
C TYR A 161 -5.73 -16.14 -10.29
N ASP A 162 -5.69 -15.96 -11.62
CA ASP A 162 -6.43 -14.88 -12.30
C ASP A 162 -7.95 -14.99 -12.08
N SER A 163 -8.46 -16.19 -11.83
CA SER A 163 -9.89 -16.46 -11.59
C SER A 163 -10.30 -16.47 -10.11
N THR A 164 -9.39 -16.83 -9.19
CA THR A 164 -9.72 -17.03 -7.77
C THR A 164 -9.22 -15.93 -6.85
N VAL A 165 -8.12 -15.25 -7.20
CA VAL A 165 -7.45 -14.26 -6.34
C VAL A 165 -7.89 -12.84 -6.72
N PRO A 166 -8.14 -11.93 -5.76
CA PRO A 166 -8.54 -10.56 -6.07
C PRO A 166 -7.42 -9.76 -6.74
N LYS A 167 -7.80 -8.90 -7.70
CA LYS A 167 -6.88 -8.08 -8.53
C LYS A 167 -5.77 -7.33 -7.77
N PRO A 168 -6.01 -6.68 -6.61
CA PRO A 168 -4.96 -5.97 -5.89
C PRO A 168 -3.77 -6.85 -5.48
N ILE A 169 -4.00 -8.15 -5.25
CA ILE A 169 -2.96 -9.11 -4.88
C ILE A 169 -2.21 -9.57 -6.14
N LEU A 170 -2.92 -9.76 -7.25
CA LEU A 170 -2.33 -10.11 -8.54
C LEU A 170 -1.40 -9.00 -9.08
N ASP A 171 -1.75 -7.73 -8.87
CA ASP A 171 -0.90 -6.60 -9.27
C ASP A 171 0.44 -6.61 -8.51
N ILE A 172 0.41 -6.89 -7.20
CA ILE A 172 1.61 -7.04 -6.36
C ILE A 172 2.41 -8.27 -6.78
N LEU A 173 1.74 -9.39 -7.03
CA LEU A 173 2.37 -10.64 -7.48
C LEU A 173 3.06 -10.46 -8.84
N ALA A 174 2.44 -9.73 -9.78
CA ALA A 174 3.04 -9.40 -11.07
C ALA A 174 4.32 -8.56 -10.90
N GLU A 175 4.34 -7.64 -9.93
CA GLU A 175 5.56 -6.89 -9.61
C GLU A 175 6.66 -7.80 -9.03
N MET A 176 6.31 -8.75 -8.17
CA MET A 176 7.26 -9.75 -7.63
C MET A 176 7.84 -10.64 -8.74
N ILE A 177 7.00 -11.10 -9.66
CA ILE A 177 7.43 -11.91 -10.82
C ILE A 177 8.31 -11.10 -11.76
N ALA A 178 7.97 -9.84 -12.03
CA ALA A 178 8.78 -8.96 -12.88
C ALA A 178 10.17 -8.69 -12.30
N TYR A 179 10.32 -8.71 -10.98
CA TYR A 179 11.61 -8.64 -10.31
C TYR A 179 12.38 -9.98 -10.37
N ASP A 180 11.67 -11.11 -10.35
CA ASP A 180 12.27 -12.44 -10.38
C ASP A 180 12.25 -13.10 -11.76
N SER A 181 13.31 -12.87 -12.54
CA SER A 181 13.50 -13.47 -13.87
C SER A 181 13.61 -14.99 -13.90
N SER A 182 13.73 -15.66 -12.75
CA SER A 182 13.76 -17.13 -12.69
C SER A 182 12.36 -17.76 -12.77
N LEU A 183 11.29 -16.97 -12.67
CA LEU A 183 9.92 -17.37 -13.00
C LEU A 183 9.57 -16.87 -14.40
N ASP A 184 10.20 -17.42 -15.44
CA ASP A 184 9.79 -17.13 -16.82
C ASP A 184 8.43 -17.83 -17.10
N ILE A 185 7.33 -17.17 -16.71
CA ILE A 185 5.94 -17.55 -17.00
C ILE A 185 5.63 -17.40 -18.51
N ARG A 186 6.56 -16.80 -19.26
CA ARG A 186 6.56 -16.77 -20.72
C ARG A 186 6.95 -18.15 -21.28
N ALA A 187 6.11 -19.16 -21.07
CA ALA A 187 6.26 -20.42 -21.78
C ALA A 187 6.21 -20.16 -23.32
N PRO A 188 7.02 -20.85 -24.13
CA PRO A 188 7.10 -20.63 -25.57
C PRO A 188 5.87 -21.23 -26.26
N SER A 189 4.82 -20.44 -26.48
CA SER A 189 3.77 -20.76 -27.45
C SER A 189 3.36 -19.54 -28.25
N ALA A 190 4.31 -18.97 -28.98
CA ALA A 190 4.00 -18.36 -30.26
C ALA A 190 4.68 -19.24 -31.32
N PRO A 191 3.94 -19.92 -32.22
CA PRO A 191 4.56 -20.27 -33.49
C PRO A 191 5.05 -18.96 -34.13
N ALA A 192 6.21 -19.05 -34.78
CA ALA A 192 6.91 -18.02 -35.53
C ALA A 192 6.10 -16.75 -35.85
N GLY A 193 6.73 -15.60 -35.59
CA GLY A 193 6.19 -14.29 -35.91
C GLY A 193 5.54 -14.24 -37.29
N ILE A 194 4.31 -13.76 -37.33
CA ILE A 194 3.69 -13.28 -38.56
C ILE A 194 4.53 -12.08 -38.99
N ASN A 195 5.38 -12.26 -39.99
CA ASN A 195 6.03 -11.15 -40.66
C ASN A 195 4.93 -10.32 -41.33
N LEU A 196 4.79 -9.05 -40.94
CA LEU A 196 3.83 -8.11 -41.51
C LEU A 196 4.02 -7.90 -43.04
N SER A 197 5.09 -8.45 -43.62
CA SER A 197 5.39 -8.49 -45.05
C SER A 197 4.61 -9.54 -45.85
N ASP A 198 3.97 -10.52 -45.19
CA ASP A 198 3.30 -11.63 -45.88
C ASP A 198 1.78 -11.45 -46.03
N ILE A 199 1.25 -10.24 -45.77
CA ILE A 199 -0.17 -9.93 -46.02
C ILE A 199 -0.36 -9.62 -47.52
N PRO A 200 -1.05 -10.46 -48.30
CA PRO A 200 -1.37 -10.11 -49.68
C PRO A 200 -2.34 -8.92 -49.68
N ASN A 201 -1.93 -7.85 -50.35
CA ASN A 201 -2.74 -6.67 -50.59
C ASN A 201 -3.96 -7.05 -51.46
N VAL A 202 -5.07 -7.38 -50.81
CA VAL A 202 -6.35 -7.62 -51.49
C VAL A 202 -6.90 -6.28 -51.98
N GLY A 203 -6.76 -6.07 -53.29
CA GLY A 203 -7.22 -4.88 -53.99
C GLY A 203 -8.73 -4.70 -53.84
N LEU A 204 -9.11 -3.51 -53.39
CA LEU A 204 -10.45 -2.94 -53.57
C LEU A 204 -10.51 -2.38 -54.99
N ASP A 205 -11.06 -3.17 -55.90
CA ASP A 205 -11.65 -2.70 -57.17
C ASP A 205 -13.17 -2.86 -57.06
#